data_AF-A0A2N1A1Z0-F1
#
_entry.id   AF-A0A2N1A1Z0-F1
#
_cell.length_a   1.000
_cell.length_b   1.000
_cell.length_c   1.000
_cell.angle_alpha   90.00
_cell.angle_beta   90.00
_cell.angle_gamma   90.00
#
_symmetry.space_group_name_H-M   'P 1'
#
loop_
_entity.id
_entity.type
_entity.pdbx_description
1 polymer ?
#
loop_
_entity_poly.entity_id
_entity_poly.type
_entity_poly.pdbx_seq_one_letter_code
_entity_poly.pdbx_strand_id
1 'polypeptide(L)'
;MRCMFCKQEVLNKDDKLGKPISLARRGIAHAKCAEEDLIEKRIFGSIHIKEIVLEDLYELRELVKSEIEERVKRNNDEANLLE
;
A
#
# COMPACT_ATOMS: atom_id res chain seq x y z
N MET A 1 -23.59 4.72 -8.44
CA MET A 1 -22.42 3.89 -8.78
C MET A 1 -22.06 3.05 -7.56
N ARG A 2 -21.69 1.77 -7.71
CA ARG A 2 -21.44 0.86 -6.57
C ARG A 2 -19.98 0.42 -6.52
N CYS A 3 -19.45 0.27 -5.31
CA CYS A 3 -18.11 -0.22 -5.06
C CYS A 3 -18.00 -1.66 -5.54
N MET A 4 -16.99 -1.97 -6.34
CA MET A 4 -16.83 -3.32 -6.88
C MET A 4 -16.55 -4.39 -5.81
N PHE A 5 -16.07 -4.00 -4.62
CA PHE A 5 -15.75 -4.91 -3.51
C PHE A 5 -16.94 -5.10 -2.56
N CYS A 6 -17.37 -4.05 -1.85
CA CYS A 6 -18.43 -4.15 -0.84
C CYS A 6 -19.86 -4.01 -1.40
N LYS A 7 -20.01 -3.71 -2.70
CA LYS A 7 -21.30 -3.49 -3.40
C LYS A 7 -22.15 -2.31 -2.91
N GLN A 8 -21.67 -1.53 -1.93
CA GLN A 8 -22.32 -0.32 -1.43
C GLN A 8 -22.11 0.87 -2.38
N GLU A 9 -22.92 1.93 -2.23
CA GLU A 9 -22.75 3.15 -3.02
C GLU A 9 -21.44 3.88 -2.68
N VAL A 10 -20.71 4.29 -3.73
CA VAL A 10 -19.42 5.00 -3.57
C VAL A 10 -19.59 6.50 -3.33
N LEU A 11 -20.72 7.09 -3.72
CA LEU A 11 -20.97 8.53 -3.62
C LEU A 11 -21.61 8.94 -2.28
N ASN A 12 -21.74 8.02 -1.33
CA ASN A 12 -22.28 8.35 -0.02
C ASN A 12 -21.30 9.23 0.77
N LYS A 13 -21.82 10.27 1.42
CA LYS A 13 -21.08 11.31 2.19
C LYS A 13 -20.35 10.79 3.44
N ASP A 14 -20.27 9.48 3.63
CA ASP A 14 -19.63 8.86 4.78
C ASP A 14 -18.14 8.71 4.47
N ASP A 15 -17.33 9.68 4.93
CA ASP A 15 -15.88 9.76 4.66
C ASP A 15 -15.07 8.58 5.23
N LYS A 16 -15.71 7.67 5.99
CA LYS A 16 -15.08 6.51 6.63
C LYS A 16 -14.43 5.52 5.66
N LEU A 17 -14.97 5.39 4.45
CA LEU A 17 -14.47 4.45 3.43
C LEU A 17 -13.53 5.14 2.41
N GLY A 18 -13.33 6.45 2.56
CA GLY A 18 -12.49 7.24 1.67
C GLY A 18 -13.16 7.57 0.34
N LYS A 19 -12.48 8.42 -0.44
CA LYS A 19 -12.99 8.92 -1.73
C LYS A 19 -13.11 7.78 -2.76
N PRO A 20 -14.06 7.88 -3.70
CA PRO A 20 -14.13 6.95 -4.82
C PRO A 20 -12.85 6.99 -5.65
N ILE A 21 -12.34 5.83 -6.04
CA ILE A 21 -11.22 5.68 -6.96
C ILE A 21 -11.63 4.83 -8.16
N SER A 22 -11.06 5.14 -9.33
CA SER A 22 -11.18 4.31 -10.53
C SER A 22 -10.04 3.29 -10.56
N LEU A 23 -10.39 2.02 -10.66
CA LEU A 23 -9.45 0.93 -10.90
C LEU A 23 -9.44 0.62 -12.40
N ALA A 24 -8.28 0.79 -13.03
CA ALA A 24 -8.11 0.61 -14.47
C ALA A 24 -8.66 -0.76 -14.91
N ARG A 25 -9.54 -0.74 -15.92
CA ARG A 25 -10.21 -1.92 -16.50
C ARG A 25 -11.08 -2.75 -15.53
N ARG A 26 -11.35 -2.27 -14.32
CA ARG A 26 -12.08 -3.02 -13.28
C ARG A 26 -13.37 -2.35 -12.83
N GLY A 27 -13.37 -1.03 -12.64
CA GLY A 27 -14.54 -0.28 -12.19
C GLY A 27 -14.20 0.74 -11.11
N ILE A 28 -15.19 1.08 -10.27
CA ILE A 28 -15.04 2.07 -9.20
C ILE A 28 -15.09 1.36 -7.84
N ALA A 29 -14.25 1.81 -6.92
CA ALA A 29 -14.16 1.30 -5.56
C ALA A 29 -14.07 2.46 -4.56
N HIS A 30 -14.42 2.19 -3.31
CA HIS A 30 -13.94 3.02 -2.19
C HIS A 30 -12.42 2.86 -2.07
N ALA A 31 -11.69 3.94 -1.77
CA ALA A 31 -10.23 3.89 -1.58
C ALA A 31 -9.83 2.81 -0.57
N LYS A 32 -10.52 2.76 0.57
CA LYS A 32 -10.23 1.77 1.62
C LYS A 32 -10.48 0.33 1.17
N CYS A 33 -11.58 0.06 0.46
CA CYS A 33 -11.85 -1.29 -0.03
C CYS A 33 -10.84 -1.75 -1.09
N ALA A 34 -10.30 -0.82 -1.89
CA ALA A 34 -9.24 -1.16 -2.84
C ALA A 34 -7.90 -1.40 -2.14
N GLU A 35 -7.60 -0.65 -1.09
CA GLU A 35 -6.42 -0.86 -0.25
C GLU A 35 -6.50 -2.20 0.49
N GLU A 36 -7.64 -2.53 1.08
CA GLU A 36 -7.90 -3.83 1.73
C GLU A 36 -7.73 -4.99 0.73
N ASP A 37 -8.23 -4.87 -0.49
CA ASP A 37 -8.02 -5.88 -1.55
C ASP A 37 -6.53 -6.06 -1.92
N LEU A 38 -5.75 -4.96 -1.94
CA LEU A 38 -4.31 -5.02 -2.16
C LEU A 38 -3.57 -5.69 -0.99
N ILE A 39 -3.99 -5.42 0.25
CA ILE A 39 -3.45 -6.04 1.47
C ILE A 39 -3.78 -7.54 1.50
N GLU A 40 -5.02 -7.93 1.22
CA GLU A 40 -5.44 -9.34 1.18
C GLU A 40 -4.70 -10.14 0.09
N LYS A 41 -4.48 -9.51 -1.07
CA LYS A 41 -3.65 -10.09 -2.14
C LYS A 41 -2.16 -10.02 -1.84
N ARG A 42 -1.76 -9.27 -0.81
CA ARG A 42 -0.37 -8.94 -0.45
C ARG A 42 0.41 -8.44 -1.67
N ILE A 43 -0.18 -7.50 -2.40
CA ILE A 43 0.46 -6.88 -3.57
C ILE A 43 1.02 -5.52 -3.14
N PHE A 44 2.32 -5.34 -3.26
CA PHE A 44 3.02 -4.08 -3.02
C PHE A 44 3.65 -3.59 -4.32
N GLY A 45 3.07 -2.57 -4.95
CA GLY A 45 3.50 -2.11 -6.27
C GLY A 45 3.38 -3.23 -7.31
N SER A 46 4.50 -3.63 -7.93
CA SER A 46 4.59 -4.76 -8.85
C SER A 46 5.01 -6.08 -8.19
N ILE A 47 5.11 -6.12 -6.85
CA ILE A 47 5.57 -7.29 -6.09
C ILE A 47 4.37 -8.04 -5.52
N HIS A 48 4.22 -9.31 -5.91
CA HIS A 48 3.24 -10.23 -5.35
C HIS A 48 3.86 -10.97 -4.17
N ILE A 49 3.77 -10.40 -2.95
CA ILE A 49 4.41 -10.96 -1.74
C ILE A 49 3.92 -12.39 -1.46
N LYS A 50 2.69 -12.72 -1.86
CA LYS A 50 2.09 -14.05 -1.69
C LYS A 50 2.78 -15.15 -2.53
N GLU A 51 3.51 -14.78 -3.58
CA GLU A 51 4.20 -15.70 -4.49
C GLU A 51 5.67 -15.92 -4.08
N ILE A 52 6.17 -15.16 -3.10
CA ILE A 52 7.52 -15.28 -2.58
C ILE A 52 7.57 -16.41 -1.55
N VAL A 53 8.57 -17.28 -1.65
CA VAL A 53 8.79 -18.37 -0.69
C VAL A 53 9.20 -17.82 0.68
N LEU A 54 9.03 -18.63 1.73
CA LEU A 54 9.21 -18.15 3.09
C LEU A 54 10.66 -17.72 3.40
N GLU A 55 11.67 -18.43 2.90
CA GLU A 55 13.07 -18.05 3.09
C GLU A 55 13.36 -16.66 2.48
N ASP A 56 12.97 -16.47 1.22
CA ASP A 56 13.13 -15.21 0.49
C ASP A 56 12.35 -14.05 1.16
N LEU A 57 11.20 -14.33 1.79
CA LEU A 57 10.47 -13.34 2.58
C LEU A 57 11.24 -12.87 3.81
N TYR A 58 11.98 -13.77 4.48
CA TYR A 58 12.84 -13.38 5.60
C TYR A 58 14.03 -12.57 5.13
N GLU A 59 14.64 -12.94 4.01
CA GLU A 59 15.74 -12.18 3.43
C GLU A 59 15.27 -10.78 2.99
N LEU A 60 14.14 -10.69 2.28
CA LEU A 60 13.52 -9.43 1.88
C LEU A 60 13.24 -8.54 3.10
N ARG A 61 12.80 -9.11 4.23
CA ARG A 61 12.58 -8.36 5.47
C ARG A 61 13.87 -7.69 5.97
N GLU A 62 14.97 -8.43 6.01
CA GLU A 62 16.25 -7.88 6.48
C GLU A 62 16.79 -6.81 5.52
N LEU A 63 16.70 -7.03 4.20
CA LEU A 63 17.11 -6.03 3.21
C LEU A 63 16.32 -4.72 3.33
N VAL A 64 14.99 -4.81 3.47
CA VAL A 64 14.14 -3.64 3.66
C VAL A 64 14.48 -2.91 4.96
N LYS A 65 14.75 -3.65 6.04
CA LYS A 65 15.15 -3.06 7.32
C LYS A 65 16.46 -2.28 7.20
N SER A 66 17.49 -2.85 6.57
CA SER A 66 18.76 -2.18 6.34
C SER A 66 18.59 -0.91 5.48
N GLU A 67 17.81 -0.97 4.41
CA GLU A 67 17.53 0.21 3.57
C GLU A 67 16.83 1.34 4.34
N ILE A 68 15.88 1.00 5.23
CA ILE A 68 15.21 1.98 6.09
C ILE A 68 16.22 2.65 7.02
N GLU A 69 17.06 1.86 7.68
CA GLU A 69 18.10 2.38 8.60
C GLU A 69 19.06 3.33 7.86
N GLU A 70 19.51 2.98 6.65
CA GLU A 70 20.38 3.83 5.84
C GLU A 70 19.71 5.13 5.39
N ARG A 71 18.43 5.10 5.00
CA ARG A 71 17.68 6.31 4.61
C ARG A 71 17.44 7.22 5.80
N VAL A 72 17.08 6.67 6.96
CA VAL A 72 16.91 7.46 8.19
C VAL A 72 18.22 8.12 8.58
N LYS A 73 19.34 7.38 8.53
CA LYS A 73 20.66 7.93 8.80
C LYS A 73 21.00 9.09 7.86
N ARG A 74 20.86 8.90 6.54
CA ARG A 74 21.12 9.95 5.54
C ARG A 74 20.29 11.21 5.78
N ASN A 75 18.99 11.05 6.04
CA ASN A 75 18.11 12.20 6.30
C ASN A 75 18.52 12.97 7.57
N ASN A 76 18.97 12.26 8.62
CA ASN A 76 19.45 12.89 9.85
C ASN A 76 20.79 13.62 9.62
N ASP A 77 21.70 13.01 8.85
CA ASP A 77 22.98 13.63 8.51
C ASP A 77 22.78 14.91 7.67
N GLU A 78 21.84 14.89 6.72
CA GLU A 78 21.45 16.07 5.93
C GLU A 78 20.82 17.17 6.78
N ALA A 79 19.97 16.82 7.75
CA ALA A 79 19.36 17.79 8.67
C ALA A 79 20.40 18.49 9.55
N ASN A 80 21.40 17.74 10.04
CA ASN A 80 22.48 18.28 10.89
C ASN A 80 23.46 19.18 10.13
N LEU A 81 23.54 19.08 8.79
CA LEU A 81 24.38 19.95 7.95
C LEU A 81 23.72 21.31 7.62
N LEU A 82 22.42 21.44 7.92
CA LEU A 82 21.63 22.64 7.67
C LEU A 82 21.43 23.51 8.94
N GLU A 83 21.94 23.07 10.09
CA GLU A 83 22.01 23.82 11.37
C GLU A 83 23.37 24.50 11.58
#